data_AF-A0A1E3H6C7-F1
#
_entry.id   AF-A0A1E3H6C7-F1
#
_cell.length_a   1.000
_cell.length_b   1.000
_cell.length_c   1.000
_cell.angle_alpha   90.00
_cell.angle_beta   90.00
_cell.angle_gamma   90.00
#
_symmetry.space_group_name_H-M   'P 1'
#
loop_
_entity.id
_entity.type
_entity.pdbx_description
1 polymer ?
#
loop_
_entity_poly.entity_id
_entity_poly.type
_entity_poly.pdbx_seq_one_letter_code
_entity_poly.pdbx_strand_id
1 'polypeptide(L)'
;MRVRLKVDGEEACQFEVWEDKVPNIAALFREKLPVKSTLQHGKLIGDMVFFVTPFIAPWENMYLTQDVGRMRREATGHSAGAVCFYGPRQQLCVVYGDDTAEEPLKISYIGEIVEGHLKMKLVAPNAGCSRAPSSRWNWPDACAGRGMSRRPRPAARATGRPAGRPVCVFRRT
;
A
#
# COMPACT_ATOMS: atom_id res chain seq x y z
N MET A 1 -11.31 10.36 13.08
CA MET A 1 -11.67 8.93 13.31
C MET A 1 -10.46 8.03 13.16
N ARG A 2 -10.49 6.82 13.75
CA ARG A 2 -9.46 5.81 13.55
C ARG A 2 -9.93 4.65 12.67
N VAL A 3 -9.04 4.16 11.82
CA VAL A 3 -9.27 3.06 10.87
C VAL A 3 -8.14 2.05 11.00
N ARG A 4 -8.49 0.77 11.18
CA ARG A 4 -7.56 -0.35 11.13
C ARG A 4 -7.43 -0.85 9.70
N LEU A 5 -6.20 -1.03 9.25
CA LEU A 5 -5.85 -1.74 8.03
C LEU A 5 -5.36 -3.14 8.39
N LYS A 6 -6.02 -4.16 7.84
CA LYS A 6 -5.53 -5.54 7.84
C LYS A 6 -5.05 -5.94 6.47
N VAL A 7 -3.95 -6.66 6.40
CA VAL A 7 -3.40 -7.28 5.18
C VAL A 7 -3.29 -8.78 5.45
N ASP A 8 -3.91 -9.61 4.61
CA ASP A 8 -3.94 -11.07 4.78
C ASP A 8 -4.40 -11.55 6.16
N GLY A 9 -5.38 -10.85 6.73
CA GLY A 9 -5.95 -11.15 8.05
C GLY A 9 -5.17 -10.57 9.23
N GLU A 10 -3.92 -10.17 9.02
CA GLU A 10 -3.04 -9.57 10.01
C GLU A 10 -3.22 -8.06 10.09
N GLU A 11 -3.25 -7.51 11.29
CA GLU A 11 -3.31 -6.04 11.48
C GLU A 11 -2.00 -5.41 11.04
N ALA A 12 -2.00 -4.61 9.98
CA ALA A 12 -0.79 -3.98 9.44
C ALA A 12 -0.52 -2.63 10.10
N CYS A 13 -1.55 -1.79 10.22
CA CYS A 13 -1.48 -0.52 10.93
C CYS A 13 -2.86 -0.02 11.36
N GLN A 14 -2.86 0.99 12.21
CA GLN A 14 -4.01 1.85 12.47
C GLN A 14 -3.64 3.29 12.11
N PHE A 15 -4.54 3.97 11.41
CA PHE A 15 -4.37 5.36 11.05
C PHE A 15 -5.54 6.20 11.51
N GLU A 16 -5.25 7.46 11.81
CA GLU A 16 -6.23 8.50 12.06
C GLU A 16 -6.58 9.21 10.74
N VAL A 17 -7.85 9.53 10.57
CA VAL A 17 -8.37 10.44 9.54
C VAL A 17 -8.84 11.71 10.25
N TRP A 18 -8.32 12.86 9.81
CA TRP A 18 -8.57 14.18 10.38
C TRP A 18 -9.88 14.76 9.88
N GLU A 19 -10.96 14.53 10.62
CA GLU A 19 -12.31 14.87 10.18
C GLU A 19 -12.56 16.37 10.06
N ASP A 20 -11.81 17.17 10.81
CA ASP A 20 -11.80 18.63 10.74
C ASP A 20 -11.21 19.14 9.41
N LYS A 21 -10.26 18.39 8.83
CA LYS A 21 -9.59 18.76 7.57
C LYS A 21 -10.25 18.14 6.34
N VAL A 22 -10.84 16.96 6.48
CA VAL A 22 -11.42 16.18 5.38
C VAL A 22 -12.82 15.63 5.70
N PRO A 23 -13.79 16.49 6.03
CA PRO A 23 -15.09 16.08 6.55
C PRO A 23 -15.90 15.20 5.58
N ASN A 24 -15.83 15.45 4.27
CA ASN A 24 -16.59 14.69 3.28
C ASN A 24 -15.97 13.30 3.04
N ILE A 25 -14.64 13.23 2.94
CA ILE A 25 -13.92 11.96 2.88
C ILE A 25 -14.21 11.15 4.16
N ALA A 26 -14.14 11.79 5.33
CA ALA A 26 -14.48 11.17 6.60
C ALA A 26 -15.91 10.57 6.60
N ALA A 27 -16.91 11.32 6.14
CA ALA A 27 -18.28 10.82 6.02
C ALA A 27 -18.37 9.56 5.14
N LEU A 28 -17.68 9.54 4.00
CA LEU A 28 -17.64 8.37 3.11
C LEU A 28 -16.98 7.15 3.77
N PHE A 29 -15.90 7.34 4.50
CA PHE A 29 -15.27 6.26 5.27
C PHE A 29 -16.25 5.69 6.31
N ARG A 30 -17.04 6.52 6.98
CA ARG A 30 -18.05 6.04 7.94
C ARG A 30 -19.16 5.23 7.29
N GLU A 31 -19.62 5.68 6.14
CA GLU A 31 -20.73 5.04 5.43
C GLU A 31 -20.30 3.72 4.78
N LYS A 32 -19.09 3.68 4.21
CA LYS A 32 -18.66 2.57 3.34
C LYS A 32 -17.77 1.54 4.03
N LEU A 33 -17.15 1.86 5.17
CA LEU A 33 -16.38 0.87 5.91
C LEU A 33 -17.30 -0.18 6.56
N PRO A 34 -16.92 -1.47 6.55
CA PRO A 34 -15.63 -1.99 6.10
C PRO A 34 -15.52 -2.20 4.59
N VAL A 35 -14.37 -1.85 4.00
CA VAL A 35 -14.07 -2.12 2.58
C VAL A 35 -12.98 -3.17 2.44
N LYS A 36 -13.09 -3.98 1.39
CA LYS A 36 -12.04 -4.92 0.96
C LYS A 36 -11.41 -4.45 -0.34
N SER A 37 -10.09 -4.53 -0.43
CA SER A 37 -9.35 -4.17 -1.65
C SER A 37 -8.07 -4.98 -1.77
N THR A 38 -7.34 -4.77 -2.86
CA THR A 38 -6.03 -5.38 -3.11
C THR A 38 -4.93 -4.36 -2.84
N LEU A 39 -3.93 -4.75 -2.05
CA LEU A 39 -2.73 -3.94 -1.82
C LEU A 39 -1.87 -3.89 -3.09
N GLN A 40 -1.48 -2.69 -3.49
CA GLN A 40 -0.62 -2.45 -4.65
C GLN A 40 0.53 -1.53 -4.27
N HIS A 41 1.70 -1.77 -4.86
CA HIS A 41 2.88 -0.93 -4.67
C HIS A 41 2.97 0.16 -5.74
N GLY A 42 3.29 1.37 -5.32
CA GLY A 42 3.49 2.53 -6.18
C GLY A 42 4.80 2.45 -6.96
N LYS A 43 4.73 1.95 -8.20
CA LYS A 43 5.93 1.76 -9.04
C LYS A 43 6.76 3.01 -9.30
N LEU A 44 6.12 4.17 -9.41
CA LEU A 44 6.77 5.45 -9.74
C LEU A 44 7.00 6.34 -8.51
N ILE A 45 6.19 6.13 -7.46
CA ILE A 45 6.13 7.02 -6.30
C ILE A 45 7.18 6.64 -5.24
N GLY A 46 7.74 5.43 -5.29
CA GLY A 46 8.69 4.93 -4.29
C GLY A 46 7.99 4.19 -3.15
N ASP A 47 8.31 4.54 -1.91
CA ASP A 47 7.84 3.88 -0.68
C ASP A 47 6.38 4.22 -0.33
N MET A 48 5.48 3.96 -1.27
CA MET A 48 4.05 4.15 -1.15
C MET A 48 3.31 2.91 -1.61
N VAL A 49 2.30 2.52 -0.84
CA VAL A 49 1.30 1.54 -1.28
C VAL A 49 -0.05 2.21 -1.42
N PHE A 50 -0.90 1.63 -2.26
CA PHE A 50 -2.26 2.11 -2.46
C PHE A 50 -3.27 0.98 -2.60
N PHE A 51 -4.52 1.35 -2.39
CA PHE A 51 -5.69 0.49 -2.46
C PHE A 51 -6.78 1.22 -3.23
N VAL A 52 -7.51 0.51 -4.08
CA VAL A 52 -8.66 1.11 -4.78
C VAL A 52 -9.89 0.96 -3.89
N THR A 53 -10.54 2.07 -3.57
CA THR A 53 -11.78 2.14 -2.78
C THR A 53 -12.99 2.11 -3.71
N PRO A 54 -14.15 1.60 -3.25
CA PRO A 54 -15.37 1.54 -4.06
C PRO A 54 -16.14 2.87 -4.10
N PHE A 55 -15.55 3.97 -3.62
CA PHE A 55 -16.19 5.28 -3.55
C PHE A 55 -15.30 6.36 -4.16
N ILE A 56 -15.96 7.38 -4.72
CA ILE A 56 -15.36 8.63 -5.17
C ILE A 56 -15.52 9.63 -4.04
N ALA A 57 -14.49 10.43 -3.77
CA ALA A 57 -14.55 11.50 -2.78
C ALA A 57 -14.11 12.83 -3.41
N PRO A 58 -14.61 13.97 -2.90
CA PRO A 58 -14.12 15.28 -3.30
C PRO A 58 -12.67 15.49 -2.87
N TRP A 59 -12.02 16.49 -3.47
CA TRP A 59 -10.70 16.92 -3.05
C TRP A 59 -10.79 17.79 -1.80
N GLU A 60 -10.14 17.35 -0.72
CA GLU A 60 -10.02 18.08 0.55
C GLU A 60 -8.55 18.07 1.02
N ASN A 61 -8.11 19.08 1.77
CA ASN A 61 -6.75 19.18 2.34
C ASN A 61 -5.64 18.81 1.34
N MET A 62 -5.60 19.50 0.20
CA MET A 62 -4.77 19.14 -0.96
C MET A 62 -3.31 19.56 -0.82
N TYR A 63 -2.39 18.66 -1.18
CA TYR A 63 -0.95 18.92 -1.25
C TYR A 63 -0.33 18.19 -2.45
N LEU A 64 0.89 18.55 -2.79
CA LEU A 64 1.76 17.66 -3.56
C LEU A 64 2.37 16.62 -2.63
N THR A 65 2.65 15.42 -3.14
CA THR A 65 3.22 14.32 -2.35
C THR A 65 4.55 14.72 -1.69
N GLN A 66 5.41 15.42 -2.42
CA GLN A 66 6.70 15.91 -1.93
C GLN A 66 6.57 16.96 -0.82
N ASP A 67 5.51 17.76 -0.84
CA ASP A 67 5.27 18.75 0.21
C ASP A 67 4.86 18.06 1.52
N VAL A 68 4.02 17.03 1.44
CA VAL A 68 3.69 16.19 2.60
C VAL A 68 4.93 15.52 3.16
N GLY A 69 5.77 14.94 2.28
CA GLY A 69 7.03 14.33 2.70
C GLY A 69 7.95 15.32 3.41
N ARG A 70 8.09 16.55 2.89
CA ARG A 70 8.88 17.62 3.52
C ARG A 70 8.31 18.02 4.89
N MET A 71 7.02 18.36 4.97
CA MET A 71 6.37 18.75 6.22
C MET A 71 6.52 17.68 7.31
N ARG A 72 6.39 16.40 6.94
CA ARG A 72 6.55 15.29 7.89
C ARG A 72 7.99 15.11 8.34
N ARG A 73 8.98 15.23 7.44
CA ARG A 73 10.40 15.17 7.82
C ARG A 73 10.76 16.30 8.79
N GLU A 74 10.24 17.50 8.57
CA GLU A 74 10.42 18.64 9.48
C GLU A 74 9.79 18.38 10.86
N ALA A 75 8.59 17.78 10.91
CA ALA A 75 7.88 17.53 12.16
C ALA A 75 8.35 16.28 12.93
N THR A 76 8.80 15.24 12.23
CA THR A 76 8.98 13.88 12.81
C THR A 76 10.33 13.24 12.47
N GLY A 77 11.14 13.87 11.62
CA GLY A 77 12.38 13.29 11.10
C GLY A 77 12.20 12.31 9.93
N HIS A 78 10.98 11.91 9.61
CA HIS A 78 10.65 10.91 8.57
C HIS A 78 9.46 11.35 7.71
N SER A 79 9.38 10.91 6.45
CA SER A 79 8.18 11.11 5.60
C SER A 79 7.18 9.96 5.71
N ALA A 80 7.62 8.78 6.17
CA ALA A 80 6.76 7.63 6.43
C ALA A 80 5.60 7.98 7.38
N GLY A 81 4.44 7.35 7.18
CA GLY A 81 3.26 7.49 8.02
C GLY A 81 2.13 8.34 7.42
N ALA A 82 2.38 9.03 6.30
CA ALA A 82 1.35 9.81 5.63
C ALA A 82 0.25 8.90 5.06
N VAL A 83 -1.02 9.28 5.29
CA VAL A 83 -2.18 8.65 4.67
C VAL A 83 -2.88 9.67 3.78
N CYS A 84 -3.03 9.30 2.52
CA CYS A 84 -3.48 10.20 1.46
C CYS A 84 -4.62 9.57 0.66
N PHE A 85 -5.45 10.39 0.03
CA PHE A 85 -6.49 9.93 -0.89
C PHE A 85 -6.31 10.61 -2.25
N TYR A 86 -6.32 9.82 -3.31
CA TYR A 86 -6.27 10.30 -4.69
C TYR A 86 -7.62 10.05 -5.36
N GLY A 87 -8.46 11.08 -5.34
CA GLY A 87 -9.86 11.05 -5.78
C GLY A 87 -10.09 10.49 -7.20
N PRO A 88 -9.36 10.96 -8.24
CA PRO A 88 -9.60 10.56 -9.62
C PRO A 88 -9.45 9.07 -9.91
N ARG A 89 -8.68 8.35 -9.09
CA ARG A 89 -8.51 6.89 -9.21
C ARG A 89 -9.09 6.12 -8.02
N GLN A 90 -9.79 6.81 -7.12
CA GLN A 90 -10.35 6.22 -5.91
C GLN A 90 -9.27 5.49 -5.10
N GLN A 91 -8.08 6.08 -4.96
CA GLN A 91 -6.95 5.41 -4.32
C GLN A 91 -6.73 5.93 -2.91
N LEU A 92 -6.82 5.04 -1.92
CA LEU A 92 -6.27 5.28 -0.59
C LEU A 92 -4.80 4.91 -0.62
N CYS A 93 -3.94 5.81 -0.17
CA CYS A 93 -2.50 5.74 -0.30
C CYS A 93 -1.86 5.84 1.09
N VAL A 94 -0.82 5.05 1.32
CA VAL A 94 -0.06 5.04 2.57
C VAL A 94 1.42 5.07 2.23
N VAL A 95 2.11 6.11 2.70
CA VAL A 95 3.57 6.23 2.59
C VAL A 95 4.19 5.46 3.76
N TYR A 96 4.98 4.44 3.48
CA TYR A 96 5.54 3.54 4.51
C TYR A 96 7.05 3.71 4.74
N GLY A 97 7.71 4.52 3.90
CA GLY A 97 9.15 4.77 3.95
C GLY A 97 9.49 6.21 3.59
N ASP A 98 10.79 6.45 3.45
CA ASP A 98 11.32 7.82 3.30
C ASP A 98 11.69 8.19 1.86
N ASP A 99 11.73 7.21 0.97
CA ASP A 99 12.06 7.40 -0.43
C ASP A 99 10.78 7.57 -1.27
N THR A 100 10.35 8.82 -1.43
CA THR A 100 9.19 9.17 -2.26
C THR A 100 9.61 10.08 -3.40
N ALA A 101 9.20 9.74 -4.63
CA ALA A 101 9.43 10.58 -5.79
C ALA A 101 8.59 11.86 -5.76
N GLU A 102 9.08 12.90 -6.43
CA GLU A 102 8.31 14.12 -6.67
C GLU A 102 7.30 13.89 -7.79
N GLU A 103 6.05 14.26 -7.54
CA GLU A 103 4.96 14.03 -8.48
C GLU A 103 4.17 15.32 -8.68
N PRO A 104 3.75 15.63 -9.93
CA PRO A 104 2.99 16.84 -10.22
C PRO A 104 1.52 16.72 -9.79
N LEU A 105 1.08 15.52 -9.40
CA LEU A 105 -0.31 15.25 -9.05
C LEU A 105 -0.58 15.57 -7.58
N LYS A 106 -1.64 16.34 -7.36
CA LYS A 106 -2.13 16.62 -6.02
C LYS A 106 -2.76 15.38 -5.40
N ILE A 107 -2.68 15.31 -4.08
CA ILE A 107 -3.31 14.31 -3.22
C ILE A 107 -4.10 15.02 -2.11
N SER A 108 -5.15 14.39 -1.61
CA SER A 108 -5.77 14.79 -0.34
C SER A 108 -4.96 14.18 0.79
N TYR A 109 -4.34 14.99 1.65
CA TYR A 109 -3.66 14.48 2.83
C TYR A 109 -4.69 14.28 3.95
N ILE A 110 -5.12 13.05 4.18
CA ILE A 110 -6.32 12.77 4.98
C ILE A 110 -6.01 12.42 6.44
N GLY A 111 -4.76 12.05 6.75
CA GLY A 111 -4.33 11.75 8.10
C GLY A 111 -3.06 10.92 8.14
N GLU A 112 -2.86 10.20 9.24
CA GLU A 112 -1.56 9.61 9.58
C GLU A 112 -1.68 8.27 10.28
N ILE A 113 -0.69 7.39 10.06
CA ILE A 113 -0.54 6.18 10.87
C ILE A 113 -0.25 6.60 12.32
N VAL A 114 -1.06 6.10 13.25
CA VAL A 114 -0.89 6.30 14.69
C VAL A 114 -0.29 5.07 15.37
N GLU A 115 -0.51 3.87 14.81
CA GLU A 115 0.03 2.62 15.33
C GLU A 115 0.46 1.70 14.17
N GLY A 116 1.55 0.95 14.36
CA GLY A 116 1.97 -0.07 13.40
C GLY A 116 2.86 0.41 12.23
N HIS A 117 3.56 1.55 12.36
CA HIS A 117 4.53 2.03 11.36
C HIS A 117 5.53 0.94 10.91
N LEU A 118 6.15 0.25 11.87
CA LEU A 118 7.12 -0.81 11.60
C LEU A 118 6.48 -2.01 10.86
N LYS A 119 5.28 -2.42 11.28
CA LYS A 119 4.58 -3.54 10.64
C LYS A 119 4.15 -3.18 9.22
N MET A 120 3.75 -1.92 8.99
CA MET A 120 3.48 -1.41 7.65
C MET A 120 4.73 -1.46 6.76
N LYS A 121 5.89 -1.04 7.26
CA LYS A 121 7.17 -1.10 6.54
C LYS A 121 7.61 -2.53 6.19
N LEU A 122 7.21 -3.52 6.99
CA LEU A 122 7.46 -4.94 6.71
C LEU A 122 6.50 -5.53 5.67
N VAL A 123 5.22 -5.14 5.71
CA VAL A 123 4.18 -5.71 4.84
C VAL A 123 4.17 -5.03 3.47
N ALA A 124 4.43 -3.73 3.40
CA ALA A 124 4.28 -2.93 2.19
C ALA A 124 5.20 -3.33 1.02
N PRO A 125 6.49 -3.68 1.21
CA PRO A 125 7.34 -4.17 0.11
C PRO A 125 6.86 -5.50 -0.49
N ASN A 126 6.09 -6.28 0.27
CA ASN A 126 5.50 -7.54 -0.21
C ASN A 126 4.19 -7.31 -1.00
N ALA A 127 3.73 -6.05 -1.12
CA ALA A 127 2.59 -5.66 -1.93
C ALA A 127 2.80 -6.01 -3.42
N GLY A 128 2.20 -7.11 -3.88
CA GLY A 128 2.32 -7.57 -5.25
C GLY A 128 3.41 -8.63 -5.47
N CYS A 129 4.21 -8.94 -4.45
CA CYS A 129 5.07 -10.12 -4.44
C CYS A 129 4.31 -11.24 -3.72
N SER A 130 3.43 -11.94 -4.44
CA SER A 130 2.97 -13.23 -3.93
C SER A 130 4.22 -14.10 -3.81
N ARG A 131 4.56 -14.53 -2.59
CA ARG A 131 5.48 -15.65 -2.41
C ARG A 131 4.85 -16.84 -3.13
N ALA A 132 5.27 -17.07 -4.37
CA ALA A 132 4.99 -18.33 -5.03
C ALA A 132 5.53 -19.44 -4.11
N PRO A 133 4.78 -20.51 -3.84
CA PRO A 133 5.36 -21.68 -3.20
C PRO A 133 6.55 -22.11 -4.06
N SER A 134 7.71 -22.17 -3.41
CA SER A 134 9.01 -22.52 -3.99
C SER A 134 9.00 -23.96 -4.50
N SER A 135 8.41 -24.18 -5.68
CA SER A 135 8.62 -25.39 -6.47
C SER A 135 8.06 -25.17 -7.89
N ARG A 136 8.82 -24.44 -8.71
CA ARG A 136 8.78 -24.34 -10.19
C ARG A 136 8.81 -22.90 -10.69
N TRP A 137 9.91 -22.21 -10.41
CA TRP A 137 10.40 -21.20 -11.34
C TRP A 137 11.92 -21.26 -11.28
N ASN A 138 12.51 -22.04 -12.21
CA ASN A 138 13.87 -21.76 -12.65
C ASN A 138 13.80 -20.39 -13.32
N TRP A 139 14.17 -19.35 -12.58
CA TRP A 139 14.82 -18.19 -13.16
C TRP A 139 16.13 -18.67 -13.81
N PRO A 140 16.40 -18.42 -15.10
CA PRO A 140 17.73 -18.05 -15.49
C PRO A 140 17.84 -16.52 -15.40
N ASP A 141 18.80 -16.09 -14.60
CA ASP A 141 19.61 -14.89 -14.86
C ASP A 141 18.94 -13.51 -14.77
N ALA A 142 18.66 -13.07 -13.54
CA ALA A 142 18.89 -11.66 -13.18
C ALA A 142 19.84 -11.48 -11.98
N CYS A 143 20.39 -12.58 -11.45
CA CYS A 143 21.44 -12.57 -10.45
C CYS A 143 22.51 -13.62 -10.84
N ALA A 144 23.72 -13.16 -11.13
CA ALA A 144 24.96 -13.93 -11.38
C ALA A 144 25.10 -14.62 -12.76
N GLY A 145 26.26 -14.45 -13.38
CA GLY A 145 26.58 -14.99 -14.70
C GLY A 145 27.21 -16.39 -14.70
N ARG A 146 27.50 -16.83 -15.94
CA ARG A 146 28.20 -18.05 -16.40
C ARG A 146 27.42 -19.38 -16.35
N GLY A 147 27.29 -20.01 -17.52
CA GLY A 147 27.45 -21.46 -17.67
C GLY A 147 26.25 -22.22 -18.23
N MET A 148 26.45 -22.82 -19.41
CA MET A 148 25.54 -23.69 -20.17
C MET A 148 25.06 -24.94 -19.40
N SER A 149 23.90 -25.49 -19.80
CA SER A 149 23.70 -26.91 -20.21
C SER A 149 22.45 -27.64 -19.65
N ARG A 150 21.55 -27.99 -20.59
CA ARG A 150 20.66 -29.18 -20.71
C ARG A 150 19.55 -29.47 -19.68
N ARG A 151 18.31 -29.57 -20.21
CA ARG A 151 17.09 -30.12 -19.57
C ARG A 151 17.05 -31.66 -19.59
N PRO A 152 16.27 -32.29 -18.70
CA PRO A 152 15.24 -33.24 -19.13
C PRO A 152 13.83 -33.01 -18.53
N ARG A 153 12.85 -33.74 -19.10
CA ARG A 153 11.37 -33.67 -19.03
C ARG A 153 10.70 -33.85 -17.64
N PRO A 154 9.40 -33.48 -17.47
CA PRO A 154 8.76 -33.35 -16.17
C PRO A 154 8.08 -34.63 -15.68
N ALA A 155 8.19 -34.90 -14.37
CA ALA A 155 7.26 -35.77 -13.64
C ALA A 155 6.19 -34.93 -12.94
N ALA A 156 5.00 -35.53 -12.81
CA ALA A 156 3.76 -34.99 -12.29
C ALA A 156 3.88 -34.32 -10.92
N ARG A 157 3.11 -33.24 -10.67
CA ARG A 157 2.72 -32.84 -9.30
C ARG A 157 1.57 -31.83 -9.24
N ALA A 158 0.62 -32.19 -8.37
CA ALA A 158 -0.15 -31.40 -7.41
C ALA A 158 -0.86 -30.12 -7.88
N THR A 159 -2.19 -30.17 -7.76
CA THR A 159 -3.15 -29.07 -7.81
C THR A 159 -2.97 -28.10 -6.64
N GLY A 160 -2.02 -27.17 -6.75
CA GLY A 160 -1.92 -26.01 -5.87
C GLY A 160 -2.68 -24.81 -6.45
N ARG A 161 -3.65 -24.25 -5.73
CA ARG A 161 -4.26 -22.96 -6.08
C ARG A 161 -3.17 -21.87 -6.13
N PRO A 162 -3.19 -20.95 -7.13
CA PRO A 162 -2.21 -19.87 -7.19
C PRO A 162 -2.37 -18.95 -5.98
N ALA A 163 -1.25 -18.52 -5.40
CA ALA A 163 -1.21 -17.52 -4.33
C ALA A 163 -1.82 -16.21 -4.86
N GLY A 164 -3.03 -15.89 -4.37
CA GLY A 164 -3.74 -14.66 -4.71
C GLY A 164 -2.98 -13.42 -4.23
N ARG A 165 -3.33 -12.26 -4.78
CA ARG A 165 -2.81 -10.97 -4.29
C ARG A 165 -3.29 -10.74 -2.84
N PRO A 166 -2.47 -10.08 -2.00
CA PRO A 166 -2.83 -9.84 -0.61
C PRO A 166 -4.14 -9.05 -0.50
N VAL A 167 -5.11 -9.62 0.24
CA VAL A 167 -6.44 -9.03 0.42
C VAL A 167 -6.42 -8.18 1.67
N CYS A 168 -6.86 -6.93 1.51
CA CYS A 168 -6.85 -5.95 2.57
C CYS A 168 -8.26 -5.64 3.03
N VAL A 169 -8.42 -5.44 4.34
CA VAL A 169 -9.69 -5.12 4.97
C VAL A 169 -9.52 -3.90 5.85
N PHE A 170 -10.34 -2.88 5.61
CA PHE A 170 -10.39 -1.69 6.45
C PHE A 170 -11.57 -1.79 7.41
N ARG A 171 -11.37 -1.48 8.68
CA ARG A 171 -12.43 -1.44 9.69
C ARG A 171 -12.32 -0.19 10.56
N ARG A 172 -13.45 0.42 10.88
CA ARG A 172 -13.54 1.50 11.86
C ARG A 172 -13.29 0.94 13.27
N THR A 173 -12.72 1.78 14.13
CA THR A 173 -12.64 1.61 15.58
C THR A 173 -13.28 2.76 16.30
#